data_AF-A0A7L4TSU5-F1
#
_entry.id   AF-A0A7L4TSU5-F1
#
_cell.length_a   1.000
_cell.length_b   1.000
_cell.length_c   1.000
_cell.angle_alpha   90.00
_cell.angle_beta   90.00
_cell.angle_gamma   90.00
#
_symmetry.space_group_name_H-M   'P 1'
#
loop_
_entity.id
_entity.type
_entity.pdbx_description
1 polymer ?
#
loop_
_entity_poly.entity_id
_entity_poly.type
_entity_poly.pdbx_seq_one_letter_code
_entity_poly.pdbx_strand_id
1 'polypeptide(L)'
;RVLDGLVFLVSAVDGVEAQSETNWRLADQYRVPRMGFVNKMERQGSNFLAVWQQVRDMLKSNAVAVTLPIGEENDFKGVVVVVKNQGIIWHDGARGATIEIVDIPTDMVAEVKENSSNPIEAVADYEE
;
A
#
# COMPACT_ATOMS: atom_id res chain seq x y z
N ARG A 1 -2.85 26.07 -8.59
CA ARG A 1 -2.81 24.96 -7.61
C ARG A 1 -4.23 24.82 -7.08
N VAL A 2 -4.93 23.72 -7.37
CA VAL A 2 -6.35 23.51 -6.99
C VAL A 2 -6.51 22.30 -6.05
N LEU A 3 -5.48 21.47 -5.92
CA LEU A 3 -5.49 20.21 -5.18
C LEU A 3 -4.52 20.32 -3.99
N ASP A 4 -4.96 19.90 -2.81
CA ASP A 4 -4.14 19.88 -1.58
C ASP A 4 -3.47 18.52 -1.33
N GLY A 5 -3.86 17.48 -2.07
CA GLY A 5 -3.30 16.14 -2.01
C GLY A 5 -3.76 15.27 -3.17
N LEU A 6 -3.12 14.11 -3.35
CA LEU A 6 -3.51 13.15 -4.38
C LEU A 6 -3.36 11.69 -3.90
N VAL A 7 -4.23 10.82 -4.42
CA VAL A 7 -4.11 9.36 -4.31
C VAL A 7 -3.55 8.84 -5.62
N PHE A 8 -2.38 8.21 -5.56
CA PHE A 8 -1.68 7.66 -6.70
C PHE A 8 -2.00 6.16 -6.83
N LEU A 9 -2.78 5.82 -7.85
CA LEU A 9 -3.22 4.46 -8.13
C LEU A 9 -2.16 3.70 -8.93
N VAL A 10 -1.78 2.51 -8.46
CA VAL A 10 -0.84 1.61 -9.14
C VAL A 10 -1.47 0.22 -9.23
N SER A 11 -1.31 -0.46 -10.36
CA SER A 11 -1.83 -1.83 -10.55
C SER A 11 -0.95 -2.82 -9.81
N ALA A 12 -1.52 -3.76 -9.04
CA ALA A 12 -0.78 -4.85 -8.41
C ALA A 12 -0.12 -5.81 -9.41
N VAL A 13 -0.61 -5.81 -10.66
CA VAL A 13 -0.15 -6.68 -11.74
C VAL A 13 0.83 -5.95 -12.65
N ASP A 14 0.43 -4.76 -13.13
CA ASP A 14 1.21 -4.02 -14.13
C ASP A 14 2.33 -3.19 -13.49
N GLY A 15 2.18 -2.84 -12.20
CA GLY A 15 3.16 -2.06 -11.47
C GLY A 15 3.28 -0.63 -11.95
N VAL A 16 4.50 -0.08 -11.88
CA VAL A 16 4.80 1.29 -12.28
C VAL A 16 5.07 1.36 -13.79
N GLU A 17 4.27 2.14 -14.50
CA GLU A 17 4.41 2.33 -15.95
C GLU A 17 5.12 3.65 -16.30
N ALA A 18 5.61 3.79 -17.53
CA ALA A 18 6.31 4.99 -17.99
C ALA A 18 5.48 6.29 -17.84
N GLN A 19 4.15 6.20 -17.95
CA GLN A 19 3.27 7.35 -17.77
C GLN A 19 3.18 7.77 -16.28
N SER A 20 3.34 6.83 -15.36
CA SER A 20 3.33 7.09 -13.91
C SER A 20 4.45 8.04 -13.50
N GLU A 21 5.64 7.94 -14.10
CA GLU A 21 6.76 8.85 -13.83
C GLU A 21 6.46 10.31 -14.18
N THR A 22 5.78 10.55 -15.31
CA THR A 22 5.47 11.91 -15.74
C THR A 22 4.49 12.58 -14.76
N ASN A 23 3.45 11.85 -14.34
CA ASN A 23 2.50 12.33 -13.33
C ASN A 23 3.16 12.51 -11.96
N TRP A 24 4.08 11.61 -11.60
CA TRP A 24 4.84 11.69 -10.35
C TRP A 24 5.71 12.94 -10.29
N ARG A 25 6.47 13.22 -11.37
CA ARG A 25 7.31 14.41 -11.47
C ARG A 25 6.50 15.71 -11.40
N LEU A 26 5.30 15.73 -11.98
CA LEU A 26 4.41 16.88 -11.84
C LEU A 26 3.98 17.08 -10.39
N ALA A 27 3.62 16.00 -9.69
CA ALA A 27 3.29 16.07 -8.26
C ALA A 27 4.47 16.55 -7.40
N ASP A 28 5.70 16.13 -7.72
CA ASP A 28 6.93 16.62 -7.09
C ASP A 28 7.12 18.12 -7.31
N GLN A 29 6.99 18.58 -8.55
CA GLN A 29 7.16 19.99 -8.93
C GLN A 29 6.21 20.91 -8.14
N TYR A 30 4.98 20.47 -7.93
CA TYR A 30 3.97 21.22 -7.18
C TYR A 30 3.96 20.88 -5.69
N ARG A 31 4.92 20.07 -5.19
CA ARG A 31 5.05 19.65 -3.79
C ARG A 31 3.71 19.17 -3.22
N VAL A 32 3.02 18.31 -3.96
CA VAL A 32 1.71 17.80 -3.56
C VAL A 32 1.88 16.56 -2.68
N PRO A 33 1.34 16.55 -1.45
CA PRO A 33 1.28 15.36 -0.60
C PRO A 33 0.55 14.21 -1.29
N ARG A 34 1.04 12.99 -1.06
CA ARG A 34 0.68 11.80 -1.84
C ARG A 34 0.43 10.60 -0.95
N MET A 35 -0.59 9.82 -1.31
CA MET A 35 -0.80 8.46 -0.81
C MET A 35 -0.82 7.47 -1.97
N GLY A 36 -0.04 6.40 -1.89
CA GLY A 36 -0.10 5.32 -2.87
C GLY A 36 -1.23 4.35 -2.56
N PHE A 37 -1.92 3.88 -3.60
CA PHE A 37 -2.94 2.83 -3.51
C PHE A 37 -2.67 1.77 -4.58
N VAL A 38 -2.27 0.58 -4.14
CA VAL A 38 -2.07 -0.57 -5.02
C VAL A 38 -3.42 -1.28 -5.19
N ASN A 39 -3.96 -1.30 -6.42
CA ASN A 39 -5.27 -1.86 -6.74
C ASN A 39 -5.16 -3.23 -7.44
N LYS A 40 -6.31 -3.87 -7.68
CA LYS A 40 -6.39 -5.15 -8.40
C LYS A 40 -5.64 -6.30 -7.72
N MET A 41 -5.61 -6.31 -6.38
CA MET A 41 -4.98 -7.37 -5.59
C MET A 41 -5.66 -8.73 -5.80
N GLU A 42 -6.90 -8.76 -6.29
CA GLU A 42 -7.63 -9.97 -6.62
C GLU A 42 -7.20 -10.64 -7.93
N ARG A 43 -6.34 -9.97 -8.72
CA ARG A 43 -5.94 -10.47 -10.05
C ARG A 43 -4.78 -11.46 -9.93
N GLN A 44 -4.77 -12.41 -10.86
CA GLN A 44 -3.64 -13.31 -11.06
C GLN A 44 -2.37 -12.52 -11.37
N GLY A 45 -1.25 -12.91 -10.74
CA GLY A 45 0.03 -12.23 -10.85
C GLY A 45 0.13 -10.93 -10.04
N SER A 46 -0.82 -10.68 -9.13
CA SER A 46 -0.74 -9.54 -8.22
C SER A 46 0.39 -9.72 -7.21
N ASN A 47 1.20 -8.68 -7.00
CA ASN A 47 2.26 -8.72 -6.00
C ASN A 47 2.50 -7.32 -5.39
N PHE A 48 1.98 -7.12 -4.19
CA PHE A 48 2.09 -5.83 -3.50
C PHE A 48 3.54 -5.43 -3.22
N LEU A 49 4.36 -6.33 -2.69
CA LEU A 49 5.75 -6.02 -2.32
C LEU A 49 6.59 -5.66 -3.55
N ALA A 50 6.39 -6.36 -4.66
CA ALA A 50 7.08 -6.04 -5.91
C ALA A 50 6.70 -4.64 -6.42
N VAL A 51 5.41 -4.30 -6.40
CA VAL A 51 4.94 -2.96 -6.80
C VAL A 51 5.44 -1.88 -5.84
N TRP A 52 5.44 -2.15 -4.54
CA TRP A 52 6.00 -1.25 -3.53
C TRP A 52 7.49 -0.98 -3.79
N GLN A 53 8.26 -2.01 -4.09
CA GLN A 53 9.67 -1.87 -4.46
C GLN A 53 9.86 -1.06 -5.76
N GLN A 54 9.05 -1.32 -6.79
CA GLN A 54 9.08 -0.53 -8.03
C GLN A 54 8.78 0.95 -7.79
N VAL A 55 7.80 1.28 -6.94
CA VAL A 55 7.50 2.68 -6.57
C VAL A 55 8.71 3.35 -5.95
N ARG A 56 9.44 2.67 -5.07
CA ARG A 56 10.67 3.22 -4.46
C ARG A 56 11.76 3.40 -5.50
N ASP A 57 12.02 2.38 -6.32
CA ASP A 57 13.16 2.36 -7.23
C ASP A 57 12.96 3.21 -8.47
N MET A 58 11.79 3.19 -9.08
CA MET A 58 11.49 3.88 -10.32
C MET A 58 11.08 5.34 -10.07
N LEU A 59 10.23 5.59 -9.08
CA LEU A 59 9.75 6.94 -8.76
C LEU A 59 10.66 7.68 -7.78
N LYS A 60 11.77 7.05 -7.33
CA LYS A 60 12.71 7.58 -6.33
C LYS A 60 11.99 8.08 -5.07
N SER A 61 10.95 7.36 -4.69
CA SER A 61 10.07 7.69 -3.58
C SER A 61 10.55 7.04 -2.27
N ASN A 62 10.39 7.74 -1.15
CA ASN A 62 10.56 7.18 0.19
C ASN A 62 9.30 6.40 0.66
N ALA A 63 8.62 5.70 -0.26
CA ALA A 63 7.32 5.08 0.00
C ALA A 63 7.38 4.08 1.16
N VAL A 64 6.50 4.27 2.14
CA VAL A 64 6.35 3.42 3.33
C VAL A 64 5.08 2.59 3.20
N ALA A 65 5.19 1.28 3.40
CA ALA A 65 4.03 0.39 3.45
C ALA A 65 3.29 0.57 4.80
N VAL A 66 2.08 1.13 4.75
CA VAL A 66 1.20 1.28 5.93
C VAL A 66 0.25 0.10 6.12
N THR A 67 0.05 -0.68 5.06
CA THR A 67 -0.79 -1.87 5.02
C THR A 67 -0.10 -2.98 4.24
N LEU A 68 -0.35 -4.23 4.65
CA LEU A 68 0.05 -5.42 3.91
C LEU A 68 -1.19 -6.25 3.54
N PRO A 69 -1.30 -6.81 2.33
CA PRO A 69 -2.45 -7.59 1.92
C PRO A 69 -2.51 -8.94 2.67
N ILE A 70 -3.72 -9.34 3.10
CA ILE A 70 -3.98 -10.68 3.63
C ILE A 70 -4.46 -11.54 2.47
N GLY A 71 -3.64 -12.52 2.11
CA GLY A 71 -3.84 -13.36 0.93
C GLY A 71 -3.43 -12.65 -0.37
N GLU A 72 -3.44 -13.41 -1.45
CA GLU A 72 -3.06 -12.98 -2.79
C GLU A 72 -4.05 -13.51 -3.83
N GLU A 73 -4.18 -12.81 -4.95
CA GLU A 73 -5.08 -13.22 -6.04
C GLU A 73 -6.50 -13.54 -5.53
N ASN A 74 -7.02 -14.74 -5.81
CA ASN A 74 -8.36 -15.16 -5.40
C ASN A 74 -8.52 -15.31 -3.88
N ASP A 75 -7.43 -15.44 -3.13
CA ASP A 75 -7.43 -15.56 -1.67
C ASP A 75 -7.27 -14.19 -0.97
N PHE A 76 -7.13 -13.11 -1.74
CA PHE A 76 -7.10 -11.75 -1.20
C PHE A 76 -8.42 -11.39 -0.54
N LYS A 77 -8.38 -11.17 0.77
CA LYS A 77 -9.59 -11.01 1.61
C LYS A 77 -9.52 -9.88 2.62
N GLY A 78 -8.39 -9.18 2.69
CA GLY A 78 -8.16 -8.24 3.76
C GLY A 78 -6.81 -7.55 3.69
N VAL A 79 -6.54 -6.75 4.71
CA VAL A 79 -5.24 -6.09 4.92
C VAL A 79 -4.86 -6.10 6.39
N VAL A 80 -3.57 -6.25 6.68
CA VAL A 80 -2.99 -5.90 7.98
C VAL A 80 -2.65 -4.43 7.99
N VAL A 81 -3.16 -3.69 8.98
CA VAL A 81 -2.75 -2.32 9.27
C VAL A 81 -1.56 -2.38 10.23
N VAL A 82 -0.37 -2.16 9.66
CA VAL A 82 0.93 -2.33 10.34
C VAL A 82 1.02 -1.46 11.60
N VAL A 83 0.65 -0.18 11.48
CA VAL A 83 0.71 0.79 12.59
C VAL A 83 -0.26 0.49 13.74
N LYS A 84 -1.33 -0.27 13.49
CA LYS A 84 -2.30 -0.67 14.51
C LYS A 84 -2.07 -2.09 15.02
N ASN A 85 -1.17 -2.83 14.38
CA ASN A 85 -0.92 -4.24 14.63
C ASN A 85 -2.22 -5.09 14.57
N GLN A 86 -3.08 -4.81 13.59
CA GLN A 86 -4.42 -5.40 13.44
C GLN A 86 -4.69 -5.83 12.01
N GLY A 87 -5.34 -6.98 11.82
CA GLY A 87 -5.91 -7.41 10.55
C GLY A 87 -7.32 -6.89 10.35
N ILE A 88 -7.67 -6.58 9.10
CA ILE A 88 -9.00 -6.20 8.65
C ILE A 88 -9.38 -7.20 7.56
N ILE A 89 -10.42 -7.98 7.79
CA ILE A 89 -10.98 -8.93 6.81
C ILE A 89 -12.34 -8.41 6.33
N TRP A 90 -12.56 -8.48 5.02
CA TRP A 90 -13.84 -8.16 4.41
C TRP A 90 -14.65 -9.43 4.19
N HIS A 91 -15.92 -9.38 4.59
CA HIS A 91 -16.88 -10.45 4.33
C HIS A 91 -17.95 -9.94 3.38
N ASP A 92 -18.08 -10.62 2.24
CA ASP A 92 -19.18 -10.39 1.31
C ASP A 92 -20.47 -11.00 1.88
N GLY A 93 -21.33 -10.15 2.39
CA GLY A 93 -22.67 -10.50 2.86
C GLY A 93 -23.76 -10.01 1.92
N ALA A 94 -24.91 -10.69 1.93
CA ALA A 94 -26.10 -10.32 1.14
C ALA A 94 -26.69 -8.91 1.45
N ARG A 95 -26.15 -8.19 2.44
CA ARG A 95 -26.58 -6.84 2.88
C ARG A 95 -25.44 -5.82 2.96
N GLY A 96 -24.39 -6.00 2.15
CA GLY A 96 -23.22 -5.13 2.09
C GLY A 96 -21.99 -5.77 2.72
N ALA A 97 -20.82 -5.19 2.40
CA ALA A 97 -19.55 -5.64 2.94
C ALA A 97 -19.50 -5.38 4.45
N THR A 98 -19.28 -6.44 5.23
CA THR A 98 -18.97 -6.31 6.66
C THR A 98 -17.46 -6.39 6.86
N ILE A 99 -16.97 -5.64 7.85
CA ILE A 99 -15.56 -5.61 8.21
C ILE A 99 -15.40 -6.32 9.55
N GLU A 100 -14.46 -7.24 9.62
CA GLU A 100 -14.02 -7.87 10.86
C GLU A 100 -12.59 -7.43 11.19
N ILE A 101 -12.37 -6.99 12.44
CA ILE A 101 -11.04 -6.72 12.97
C ILE A 101 -10.54 -8.01 13.64
N VAL A 102 -9.40 -8.50 13.17
CA VAL A 102 -8.77 -9.73 13.64
C VAL A 102 -7.35 -9.44 14.11
N ASP A 103 -6.77 -10.38 14.87
CA ASP A 103 -5.33 -10.38 15.10
C ASP A 103 -4.57 -10.62 13.78
N ILE A 104 -3.29 -10.25 13.76
CA ILE A 104 -2.44 -10.50 12.59
C ILE A 104 -2.37 -12.01 12.33
N PRO A 105 -2.65 -12.47 11.09
CA PRO A 105 -2.46 -13.87 10.71
C PRO A 105 -1.07 -14.38 11.07
N THR A 106 -0.98 -15.55 11.69
CA THR A 106 0.27 -16.08 12.26
C THR A 106 1.42 -16.17 11.24
N ASP A 107 1.07 -16.48 9.99
CA ASP A 107 1.96 -16.56 8.84
C ASP A 107 2.51 -15.19 8.38
N MET A 108 1.82 -14.11 8.70
CA MET A 108 2.24 -12.75 8.37
C MET A 108 3.01 -12.04 9.49
N VAL A 109 3.07 -12.58 10.70
CA VAL A 109 3.68 -11.88 11.86
C VAL A 109 5.13 -11.46 11.60
N ALA A 110 5.92 -12.33 10.93
CA ALA A 110 7.30 -12.02 10.61
C ALA A 110 7.42 -10.91 9.56
N GLU A 111 6.65 -11.00 8.48
CA GLU A 111 6.62 -10.00 7.40
C GLU A 111 6.12 -8.65 7.90
N VAL A 112 5.05 -8.63 8.71
CA VAL A 112 4.54 -7.41 9.32
C VAL A 112 5.59 -6.81 10.23
N LYS A 113 6.28 -7.60 11.05
CA LYS A 113 7.33 -7.10 11.94
C LYS A 113 8.50 -6.49 11.17
N GLU A 114 8.96 -7.13 10.10
CA GLU A 114 10.02 -6.61 9.23
C GLU A 114 9.61 -5.28 8.59
N ASN A 115 8.38 -5.20 8.09
CA ASN A 115 7.86 -4.00 7.45
C ASN A 115 7.36 -2.93 8.45
N SER A 116 7.22 -3.25 9.75
CA SER A 116 6.79 -2.31 10.80
C SER A 116 7.87 -1.33 11.22
N SER A 117 9.13 -1.74 11.14
CA SER A 117 10.26 -0.86 11.45
C SER A 117 10.33 0.32 10.47
N ASN A 118 10.02 0.06 9.20
CA ASN A 118 10.15 1.03 8.12
C ASN A 118 9.27 2.30 8.31
N PRO A 119 7.97 2.21 8.66
CA PRO A 119 7.18 3.39 9.03
C PRO A 119 7.69 4.14 10.25
N ILE A 120 8.15 3.43 11.28
CA ILE A 120 8.59 4.04 12.54
C ILE A 120 9.90 4.80 12.31
N GLU A 121 10.86 4.17 11.62
CA GLU A 121 12.13 4.76 11.23
C GLU A 121 11.90 5.96 10.30
N ALA A 122 11.04 5.83 9.29
CA ALA A 122 10.74 6.94 8.37
C ALA A 122 10.12 8.15 9.08
N VAL A 123 9.33 7.95 10.14
CA VAL A 123 8.82 9.04 10.98
C VAL A 123 9.92 9.61 11.88
N ALA A 124 10.82 8.77 12.40
CA ALA A 124 11.94 9.22 13.23
C ALA A 124 13.00 10.01 12.44
N ASP A 125 13.24 9.65 11.18
CA ASP A 125 14.17 10.32 10.26
C ASP A 125 13.59 11.62 9.67
N TYR A 126 12.30 11.89 9.90
CA TYR A 126 11.66 13.10 9.40
C TYR A 126 12.05 14.31 10.26
N GLU A 127 12.99 15.11 9.76
CA GLU A 127 13.26 16.47 10.25
C GLU A 127 12.45 17.49 9.44
N GLU A 128 11.84 18.47 10.13
CA GLU A 128 10.92 19.49 9.58
C GLU A 128 11.54 20.41 8.51
#